data_AF-A0A5A7PVT9-F1
#
_entry.id   AF-A0A5A7PVT9-F1
#
_cell.length_a   1.000
_cell.length_b   1.000
_cell.length_c   1.000
_cell.angle_alpha   90.00
_cell.angle_beta   90.00
_cell.angle_gamma   90.00
#
_symmetry.space_group_name_H-M   'P 1'
#
loop_
_entity.id
_entity.type
_entity.pdbx_description
1 polymer ?
#
loop_
_entity_poly.entity_id
_entity_poly.type
_entity_poly.pdbx_seq_one_letter_code
_entity_poly.pdbx_strand_id
1 'polypeptide(L)'
;MATKAPEHTLKKARFEKTAALETSGSQEETAIRDADHSVKPLSLTINPDYVRKLKASNILGFQRLPAASRSTARYYTLRVDQLRSRFSYILENYLSIKLNEQEEILSFDEVTNKVNAITPIIVNACMTAVYLKLHNIHKSFQTHSTRFATPPSYTEDLELPLPFADAISQLGVFTPSGLTKNIFCVPVYPEGTENEGRSSEIWHNYDYENVMPCLRTLGIKLKSVDTKSEVGSAWWTFRHEHVYGHFDLRCIFSPVNYSDHACLLASMFIPHENPDNDASSLIVFHNDDVPNYPCRLREIPPGFQLRAFSALCHGPREEWLI
;
A
#
# COMPACT_ATOMS: atom_id res chain seq x y z
N MET A 1 -39.78 48.99 -10.42
CA MET A 1 -39.62 49.07 -11.89
C MET A 1 -38.28 49.72 -12.20
N ALA A 2 -37.29 48.92 -12.59
CA ALA A 2 -36.17 49.30 -13.46
C ALA A 2 -35.46 47.99 -13.84
N THR A 3 -35.14 47.86 -15.11
CA THR A 3 -34.81 46.65 -15.85
C THR A 3 -33.37 46.70 -16.38
N LYS A 4 -32.84 45.51 -16.75
CA LYS A 4 -31.67 45.24 -17.63
C LYS A 4 -30.26 45.49 -17.04
N ALA A 5 -29.20 44.72 -17.34
CA ALA A 5 -28.95 43.51 -18.14
C ALA A 5 -27.48 43.05 -17.85
N PRO A 6 -27.04 41.82 -18.25
CA PRO A 6 -25.94 41.09 -17.59
C PRO A 6 -24.54 41.23 -18.25
N GLU A 7 -23.52 41.21 -17.39
CA GLU A 7 -22.08 41.11 -17.73
C GLU A 7 -21.74 39.72 -18.31
N HIS A 8 -21.71 39.60 -19.64
CA HIS A 8 -21.14 38.41 -20.29
C HIS A 8 -20.48 38.75 -21.63
N THR A 9 -19.63 39.78 -21.67
CA THR A 9 -18.94 40.15 -22.92
C THR A 9 -17.55 40.80 -22.73
N LEU A 10 -16.76 40.34 -21.75
CA LEU A 10 -15.43 40.93 -21.51
C LEU A 10 -14.26 39.93 -21.31
N LYS A 11 -14.47 38.63 -21.53
CA LYS A 11 -13.39 37.61 -21.42
C LYS A 11 -12.90 37.01 -22.74
N LYS A 12 -13.43 37.43 -23.90
CA LYS A 12 -13.05 36.87 -25.22
C LYS A 12 -12.02 37.69 -26.01
N ALA A 13 -11.63 38.88 -25.56
CA ALA A 13 -10.75 39.79 -26.29
C ALA A 13 -9.25 39.73 -25.91
N ARG A 14 -8.84 38.78 -25.05
CA ARG A 14 -7.46 38.72 -24.52
C ARG A 14 -6.64 37.51 -25.03
N PHE A 15 -7.20 36.66 -25.88
CA PHE A 15 -6.54 35.45 -26.40
C PHE A 15 -6.16 35.50 -27.89
N GLU A 16 -6.52 36.58 -28.61
CA GLU A 16 -6.24 36.71 -30.06
C GLU A 16 -5.11 37.71 -30.39
N LYS A 17 -4.45 38.30 -29.38
CA LYS A 17 -3.41 39.34 -29.59
C LYS A 17 -1.96 38.88 -29.37
N THR A 18 -1.76 37.59 -29.08
CA THR A 18 -0.42 37.00 -28.88
C THR A 18 -0.01 36.02 -29.99
N ALA A 19 -0.87 35.81 -30.99
CA ALA A 19 -0.62 34.89 -32.11
C ALA A 19 -0.28 35.60 -33.44
N ALA A 20 -0.08 36.93 -33.43
CA ALA A 20 0.07 37.74 -34.65
C ALA A 20 1.34 38.63 -34.68
N LEU A 21 2.28 38.44 -33.77
CA LEU A 21 3.61 39.05 -33.82
C LEU A 21 4.64 37.95 -33.61
N GLU A 22 5.06 37.29 -34.69
CA GLU A 22 6.35 36.60 -34.85
C GLU A 22 6.32 35.80 -36.17
N THR A 23 5.99 36.48 -37.27
CA THR A 23 6.11 35.92 -38.64
C THR A 23 6.35 37.06 -39.64
N SER A 24 7.42 37.83 -39.46
CA SER A 24 8.04 38.60 -40.54
C SER A 24 9.41 39.11 -40.09
N GLY A 25 10.49 38.52 -40.59
CA GLY A 25 11.84 38.97 -40.26
C GLY A 25 12.90 37.94 -40.61
N SER A 26 12.85 37.39 -41.82
CA SER A 26 13.99 36.66 -42.40
C SER A 26 14.81 37.64 -43.24
N GLN A 27 16.13 37.52 -43.14
CA GLN A 27 17.17 38.05 -44.05
C GLN A 27 17.67 39.46 -43.74
N GLU A 28 18.67 39.54 -42.85
CA GLU A 28 19.97 40.21 -43.06
C GLU A 28 20.68 40.37 -41.71
N GLU A 29 21.37 39.32 -41.27
CA GLU A 29 22.58 39.45 -40.43
C GLU A 29 23.28 38.10 -40.42
N THR A 30 24.06 37.87 -41.48
CA THR A 30 25.05 36.81 -41.52
C THR A 30 26.35 37.35 -40.96
N ALA A 31 27.04 36.45 -40.26
CA ALA A 31 28.44 36.48 -39.85
C ALA A 31 28.74 36.98 -38.44
N ILE A 32 29.56 36.16 -37.77
CA ILE A 32 30.28 36.36 -36.51
C ILE A 32 29.56 35.82 -35.27
N ARG A 33 29.56 34.48 -35.13
CA ARG A 33 30.35 33.79 -34.07
C ARG A 33 30.13 32.28 -34.11
N ASP A 34 31.18 31.61 -34.58
CA ASP A 34 31.43 30.19 -34.36
C ASP A 34 31.57 29.86 -32.87
N ALA A 35 31.35 28.57 -32.59
CA ALA A 35 31.40 27.86 -31.30
C ALA A 35 30.08 27.83 -30.53
N ASP A 36 29.11 27.07 -31.05
CA ASP A 36 28.09 26.47 -30.19
C ASP A 36 28.01 24.95 -30.45
N HIS A 37 28.21 24.18 -29.38
CA HIS A 37 28.12 22.74 -29.39
C HIS A 37 26.70 22.35 -29.81
N SER A 38 26.52 21.75 -30.99
CA SER A 38 25.24 21.18 -31.38
C SER A 38 24.90 20.01 -30.44
N VAL A 39 24.23 20.30 -29.33
CA VAL A 39 23.51 19.29 -28.56
C VAL A 39 22.37 18.86 -29.47
N LYS A 40 22.59 17.80 -30.25
CA LYS A 40 21.50 17.10 -30.92
C LYS A 40 20.50 16.76 -29.80
N PRO A 41 19.24 17.21 -29.86
CA PRO A 41 18.25 16.70 -28.93
C PRO A 41 18.26 15.18 -29.09
N LEU A 42 18.53 14.47 -28.00
CA LEU A 42 18.32 13.03 -27.92
C LEU A 42 16.83 12.81 -28.17
N SER A 43 16.43 12.69 -29.43
CA SER A 43 15.12 12.16 -29.77
C SER A 43 15.17 10.70 -29.34
N LEU A 44 14.59 10.40 -28.18
CA LEU A 44 14.29 9.04 -27.78
C LEU A 44 13.28 8.50 -28.78
N THR A 45 13.77 8.00 -29.93
CA THR A 45 12.99 7.16 -30.83
C THR A 45 12.74 5.86 -30.06
N ILE A 46 11.60 5.82 -29.36
CA ILE A 46 11.19 4.64 -28.61
C ILE A 46 11.05 3.50 -29.63
N ASN A 47 11.77 2.41 -29.39
CA ASN A 47 11.75 1.24 -30.27
C ASN A 47 10.28 0.81 -30.51
N PRO A 48 9.77 0.81 -31.75
CA PRO A 48 8.38 0.49 -32.05
C PRO A 48 8.01 -0.95 -31.67
N ASP A 49 8.96 -1.88 -31.67
CA ASP A 49 8.75 -3.24 -31.20
C ASP A 49 8.62 -3.29 -29.67
N TYR A 50 9.34 -2.43 -28.96
CA TYR A 50 9.18 -2.26 -27.51
C TYR A 50 7.81 -1.65 -27.18
N VAL A 51 7.38 -0.62 -27.93
CA VAL A 51 6.01 -0.06 -27.81
C VAL A 51 4.95 -1.12 -28.13
N ARG A 52 5.18 -1.97 -29.13
CA ARG A 52 4.26 -3.07 -29.48
C ARG A 52 4.20 -4.11 -28.36
N LYS A 53 5.32 -4.45 -27.72
CA LYS A 53 5.36 -5.30 -26.52
C LYS A 53 4.60 -4.64 -25.37
N LEU A 54 4.83 -3.36 -25.10
CA LEU A 54 4.11 -2.63 -24.05
C LEU A 54 2.60 -2.52 -24.34
N LYS A 55 2.18 -2.36 -25.60
CA LYS A 55 0.76 -2.43 -26.00
C LYS A 55 0.19 -3.84 -25.84
N ALA A 56 0.92 -4.87 -26.24
CA ALA A 56 0.50 -6.27 -26.06
C ALA A 56 0.41 -6.66 -24.58
N SER A 57 1.24 -6.06 -23.72
CA SER A 57 1.21 -6.19 -22.26
C SER A 57 0.23 -5.21 -21.58
N ASN A 58 -0.59 -4.47 -22.34
CA ASN A 58 -1.55 -3.47 -21.84
C ASN A 58 -0.95 -2.34 -20.96
N ILE A 59 0.33 -2.01 -21.16
CA ILE A 59 1.05 -0.94 -20.46
C ILE A 59 0.88 0.42 -21.17
N LEU A 60 0.78 0.43 -22.50
CA LEU A 60 0.68 1.63 -23.34
C LEU A 60 -0.60 1.63 -24.17
N GLY A 61 -1.28 2.77 -24.28
CA GLY A 61 -2.42 2.95 -25.19
C GLY A 61 -3.79 2.53 -24.64
N PHE A 62 -3.94 2.42 -23.32
CA PHE A 62 -5.27 2.28 -22.72
C PHE A 62 -6.09 3.55 -22.97
N GLN A 63 -6.89 3.54 -24.04
CA GLN A 63 -7.88 4.56 -24.28
C GLN A 63 -9.08 4.26 -23.38
N ARG A 64 -9.34 5.14 -22.42
CA ARG A 64 -10.49 5.04 -21.52
C ARG A 64 -11.76 5.09 -22.38
N LEU A 65 -12.41 3.95 -22.61
CA LEU A 65 -13.82 3.94 -23.00
C LEU A 65 -14.58 4.69 -21.90
N PRO A 66 -15.56 5.56 -22.22
CA PRO A 66 -16.33 6.26 -21.22
C PRO A 66 -16.86 5.22 -20.25
N ALA A 67 -16.40 5.28 -19.00
CA ALA A 67 -16.79 4.30 -18.02
C ALA A 67 -18.30 4.33 -17.88
N ALA A 68 -18.93 3.15 -17.76
CA ALA A 68 -20.35 3.07 -17.46
C ALA A 68 -20.66 4.01 -16.29
N SER A 69 -21.75 4.79 -16.40
CA SER A 69 -22.13 5.87 -15.48
C SER A 69 -22.20 5.46 -14.00
N ARG A 70 -22.18 4.17 -13.67
CA ARG A 70 -22.35 3.65 -12.32
C ARG A 70 -21.11 2.89 -11.87
N SER A 71 -20.46 3.41 -10.82
CA SER A 71 -19.39 2.72 -10.13
C SER A 71 -19.93 1.49 -9.39
N THR A 72 -19.21 0.37 -9.44
CA THR A 72 -19.59 -0.87 -8.75
C THR A 72 -18.59 -1.20 -7.64
N ALA A 73 -19.10 -1.49 -6.44
CA ALA A 73 -18.29 -1.96 -5.33
C ALA A 73 -17.83 -3.41 -5.58
N ARG A 74 -16.55 -3.70 -5.38
CA ARG A 74 -16.03 -5.07 -5.34
C ARG A 74 -15.42 -5.35 -3.98
N TYR A 75 -15.89 -6.41 -3.34
CA TYR A 75 -15.53 -6.77 -1.98
C TYR A 75 -14.51 -7.91 -1.96
N TYR A 76 -13.44 -7.74 -1.21
CA TYR A 76 -12.37 -8.72 -1.06
C TYR A 76 -12.27 -9.12 0.40
N THR A 77 -12.50 -10.40 0.69
CA THR A 77 -12.40 -10.93 2.05
C THR A 77 -10.94 -11.09 2.43
N LEU A 78 -10.53 -10.49 3.56
CA LEU A 78 -9.19 -10.68 4.12
C LEU A 78 -9.04 -12.07 4.74
N ARG A 79 -7.84 -12.63 4.62
CA ARG A 79 -7.39 -13.81 5.36
C ARG A 79 -6.74 -13.36 6.66
N VAL A 80 -7.57 -13.19 7.68
CA VAL A 80 -7.20 -12.64 8.99
C VAL A 80 -6.18 -13.51 9.72
N ASP A 81 -6.30 -14.83 9.58
CA ASP A 81 -5.35 -15.83 10.07
C ASP A 81 -3.96 -15.62 9.48
N GLN A 82 -3.88 -15.43 8.16
CA GLN A 82 -2.62 -15.17 7.45
C GLN A 82 -2.04 -13.84 7.89
N LEU A 83 -2.85 -12.78 7.91
CA LEU A 83 -2.41 -11.44 8.33
C LEU A 83 -1.83 -11.46 9.75
N ARG A 84 -2.52 -12.12 10.68
CA ARG A 84 -2.08 -12.31 12.07
C ARG A 84 -0.75 -13.08 12.13
N SER A 85 -0.66 -14.20 11.42
CA SER A 85 0.57 -15.01 11.34
C SER A 85 1.75 -14.20 10.80
N ARG A 86 1.53 -13.32 9.82
CA ARG A 86 2.57 -12.43 9.31
C ARG A 86 2.99 -11.37 10.35
N PHE A 87 2.04 -10.75 11.05
CA PHE A 87 2.37 -9.83 12.15
C PHE A 87 3.23 -10.51 13.22
N SER A 88 2.83 -11.70 13.67
CA SER A 88 3.58 -12.51 14.65
C SER A 88 5.00 -12.79 14.17
N TYR A 89 5.14 -13.34 12.97
CA TYR A 89 6.46 -13.70 12.42
C TYR A 89 7.41 -12.49 12.37
N ILE A 90 6.94 -11.34 11.87
CA ILE A 90 7.78 -10.16 11.76
C ILE A 90 8.21 -9.68 13.14
N LEU A 91 7.28 -9.60 14.10
CA LEU A 91 7.58 -9.13 15.46
C LEU A 91 8.52 -10.07 16.19
N GLU A 92 8.27 -11.38 16.14
CA GLU A 92 9.10 -12.37 16.81
C GLU A 92 10.56 -12.27 16.37
N ASN A 93 10.79 -12.24 15.06
CA ASN A 93 12.13 -12.17 14.52
C ASN A 93 12.77 -10.79 14.71
N TYR A 94 12.03 -9.71 14.48
CA TYR A 94 12.58 -8.36 14.61
C TYR A 94 12.91 -8.00 16.07
N LEU A 95 12.03 -8.34 17.02
CA LEU A 95 12.29 -8.15 18.45
C LEU A 95 13.46 -9.01 18.92
N SER A 96 13.58 -10.26 18.45
CA SER A 96 14.71 -11.11 18.77
C SER A 96 16.03 -10.50 18.32
N ILE A 97 16.09 -9.96 17.09
CA ILE A 97 17.29 -9.26 16.58
C ILE A 97 17.60 -8.05 17.47
N LYS A 98 16.61 -7.19 17.72
CA LYS A 98 16.81 -5.94 18.50
C LYS A 98 17.20 -6.18 19.95
N LEU A 99 16.68 -7.24 20.58
CA LEU A 99 17.05 -7.62 21.94
C LEU A 99 18.47 -8.19 22.00
N ASN A 100 18.89 -8.96 21.00
CA ASN A 100 20.27 -9.47 20.90
C ASN A 100 21.29 -8.37 20.60
N GLU A 101 20.87 -7.28 19.96
CA GLU A 101 21.71 -6.10 19.69
C GLU A 101 21.90 -5.19 20.91
N GLN A 102 21.10 -5.34 21.97
CA GLN A 102 21.26 -4.55 23.18
C GLN A 102 22.55 -4.95 23.92
N GLU A 103 23.25 -3.98 24.50
CA GLU A 103 24.54 -4.20 25.20
C GLU A 103 24.41 -5.08 26.46
N GLU A 104 23.19 -5.24 26.99
CA GLU A 104 22.91 -6.15 28.09
C GLU A 104 22.91 -7.59 27.56
N ILE A 105 23.87 -8.41 28.03
CA ILE A 105 23.98 -9.81 27.63
C ILE A 105 22.79 -10.58 28.23
N LEU A 106 21.67 -10.58 27.52
CA LEU A 106 20.55 -11.47 27.79
C LEU A 106 20.89 -12.87 27.29
N SER A 107 20.52 -13.88 28.07
CA SER A 107 20.57 -15.26 27.58
C SER A 107 19.54 -15.49 26.48
N PHE A 108 19.78 -16.48 25.63
CA PHE A 108 18.86 -16.87 24.55
C PHE A 108 17.44 -17.17 25.07
N ASP A 109 17.34 -17.82 26.23
CA ASP A 109 16.06 -18.15 26.86
C ASP A 109 15.33 -16.89 27.36
N GLU A 110 16.04 -15.90 27.89
CA GLU A 110 15.45 -14.62 28.31
C GLU A 110 14.91 -13.82 27.13
N VAL A 111 15.64 -13.77 26.02
CA VAL A 111 15.16 -13.13 24.78
C VAL A 111 13.90 -13.83 24.30
N THR A 112 13.93 -15.15 24.20
CA THR A 112 12.78 -15.96 23.75
C THR A 112 11.56 -15.75 24.64
N ASN A 113 11.74 -15.78 25.96
CA ASN A 113 10.66 -15.56 26.92
C ASN A 113 10.06 -14.16 26.81
N LYS A 114 10.90 -13.12 26.66
CA LYS A 114 10.41 -11.74 26.46
C LYS A 114 9.65 -11.59 25.15
N VAL A 115 10.17 -12.14 24.06
CA VAL A 115 9.53 -12.09 22.74
C VAL A 115 8.18 -12.80 22.76
N ASN A 116 8.11 -13.99 23.36
CA ASN A 116 6.87 -14.77 23.47
C ASN A 116 5.82 -14.09 24.37
N ALA A 117 6.24 -13.32 25.38
CA ALA A 117 5.33 -12.56 26.22
C ALA A 117 4.78 -11.31 25.50
N ILE A 118 5.64 -10.60 24.77
CA ILE A 118 5.32 -9.29 24.19
C ILE A 118 4.59 -9.42 22.84
N THR A 119 5.00 -10.34 21.98
CA THR A 119 4.50 -10.43 20.61
C THR A 119 2.98 -10.61 20.53
N PRO A 120 2.36 -11.54 21.28
CA PRO A 120 0.91 -11.74 21.21
C PRO A 120 0.11 -10.48 21.59
N ILE A 121 0.62 -9.68 22.53
CA ILE A 121 -0.02 -8.44 22.99
C ILE A 121 -0.04 -7.41 21.85
N ILE A 122 1.10 -7.22 21.18
CA ILE A 122 1.22 -6.28 20.04
C ILE A 122 0.40 -6.74 18.85
N VAL A 123 0.46 -8.03 18.51
CA VAL A 123 -0.32 -8.60 17.40
C VAL A 123 -1.81 -8.42 17.67
N ASN A 124 -2.28 -8.69 18.89
CA ASN A 124 -3.68 -8.46 19.24
C ASN A 124 -4.06 -6.98 19.08
N ALA A 125 -3.21 -6.03 19.48
CA ALA A 125 -3.43 -4.59 19.25
C ALA A 125 -3.57 -4.25 17.75
N CYS A 126 -2.72 -4.86 16.90
CA CYS A 126 -2.80 -4.67 15.45
C CYS A 126 -4.10 -5.26 14.88
N MET A 127 -4.53 -6.43 15.34
CA MET A 127 -5.76 -7.07 14.89
C MET A 127 -7.02 -6.28 15.27
N THR A 128 -7.07 -5.74 16.50
CA THR A 128 -8.18 -4.88 16.92
C THR A 128 -8.21 -3.57 16.11
N ALA A 129 -7.06 -3.00 15.75
CA ALA A 129 -6.96 -1.84 14.87
C ALA A 129 -7.47 -2.14 13.45
N VAL A 130 -7.08 -3.27 12.87
CA VAL A 130 -7.57 -3.74 11.56
C VAL A 130 -9.09 -3.89 11.59
N TYR A 131 -9.61 -4.54 12.64
CA TYR A 131 -11.04 -4.74 12.80
C TYR A 131 -11.79 -3.40 12.90
N LEU A 132 -11.33 -2.45 13.73
CA LEU A 132 -11.93 -1.12 13.83
C LEU A 132 -11.88 -0.35 12.50
N LYS A 133 -10.75 -0.37 11.80
CA LYS A 133 -10.59 0.28 10.49
C LYS A 133 -11.63 -0.23 9.48
N LEU A 134 -11.77 -1.54 9.37
CA LEU A 134 -12.75 -2.13 8.45
C LEU A 134 -14.19 -1.93 8.93
N HIS A 135 -14.44 -2.00 10.23
CA HIS A 135 -15.75 -1.70 10.80
C HIS A 135 -16.21 -0.29 10.43
N ASN A 136 -15.32 0.72 10.54
CA ASN A 136 -15.62 2.10 10.19
C ASN A 136 -15.92 2.26 8.69
N ILE A 137 -15.15 1.61 7.82
CA ILE A 137 -15.44 1.57 6.37
C ILE A 137 -16.85 1.02 6.14
N HIS A 138 -17.15 -0.18 6.65
CA HIS A 138 -18.43 -0.85 6.39
C HIS A 138 -19.64 -0.18 7.05
N LYS A 139 -19.43 0.55 8.15
CA LYS A 139 -20.41 1.44 8.76
C LYS A 139 -20.82 2.56 7.80
N SER A 140 -19.87 3.16 7.07
CA SER A 140 -20.15 4.20 6.07
C SER A 140 -20.83 3.66 4.82
N PHE A 141 -20.39 2.50 4.32
CA PHE A 141 -21.00 1.85 3.14
C PHE A 141 -22.36 1.18 3.43
N GLN A 142 -22.72 1.00 4.72
CA GLN A 142 -23.92 0.28 5.18
C GLN A 142 -24.03 -1.14 4.61
N THR A 143 -22.89 -1.80 4.42
CA THR A 143 -22.78 -3.14 3.83
C THR A 143 -22.03 -4.08 4.77
N HIS A 144 -22.35 -5.37 4.74
CA HIS A 144 -21.66 -6.40 5.56
C HIS A 144 -21.63 -6.13 7.08
N SER A 145 -22.60 -5.39 7.62
CA SER A 145 -22.68 -5.07 9.06
C SER A 145 -22.73 -6.31 9.95
N THR A 146 -23.34 -7.40 9.47
CA THR A 146 -23.41 -8.70 10.17
C THR A 146 -22.04 -9.33 10.42
N ARG A 147 -21.00 -8.92 9.69
CA ARG A 147 -19.62 -9.39 9.87
C ARG A 147 -18.91 -8.71 11.04
N PHE A 148 -19.49 -7.64 11.58
CA PHE A 148 -18.95 -6.86 12.68
C PHE A 148 -19.89 -6.91 13.89
N ALA A 149 -20.24 -8.12 14.33
CA ALA A 149 -21.18 -8.30 15.44
C ALA A 149 -20.62 -7.81 16.78
N THR A 150 -19.30 -7.88 16.96
CA THR A 150 -18.61 -7.42 18.18
C THR A 150 -18.25 -5.94 18.06
N PRO A 151 -18.55 -5.10 19.06
CA PRO A 151 -18.07 -3.72 19.06
C PRO A 151 -16.54 -3.70 19.11
N PRO A 152 -15.87 -2.85 18.30
CA PRO A 152 -14.41 -2.79 18.30
C PRO A 152 -13.84 -2.38 19.66
N SER A 153 -12.79 -3.07 20.08
CA SER A 153 -12.11 -2.85 21.36
C SER A 153 -10.97 -1.82 21.29
N TYR A 154 -10.54 -1.46 20.08
CA TYR A 154 -9.41 -0.55 19.85
C TYR A 154 -9.74 0.90 20.18
N THR A 155 -8.82 1.60 20.84
CA THR A 155 -8.89 3.04 21.11
C THR A 155 -8.08 3.83 20.09
N GLU A 156 -8.64 4.90 19.51
CA GLU A 156 -8.02 5.66 18.42
C GLU A 156 -6.65 6.26 18.77
N ASP A 157 -6.39 6.48 20.06
CA ASP A 157 -5.12 7.04 20.58
C ASP A 157 -4.01 5.98 20.76
N LEU A 158 -4.30 4.69 20.56
CA LEU A 158 -3.30 3.64 20.72
C LEU A 158 -2.27 3.74 19.58
N GLU A 159 -0.99 3.82 19.94
CA GLU A 159 0.10 3.82 18.95
C GLU A 159 0.60 2.41 18.69
N LEU A 160 0.75 2.04 17.42
CA LEU A 160 1.29 0.76 16.97
C LEU A 160 2.69 0.92 16.37
N PRO A 161 3.48 -0.16 16.23
CA PRO A 161 4.71 -0.13 15.44
C PRO A 161 4.48 0.51 14.07
N LEU A 162 5.30 1.51 13.72
CA LEU A 162 5.09 2.39 12.57
C LEU A 162 4.78 1.64 11.26
N PRO A 163 5.52 0.58 10.86
CA PRO A 163 5.20 -0.15 9.63
C PRO A 163 3.81 -0.78 9.64
N PHE A 164 3.35 -1.29 10.78
CA PHE A 164 2.01 -1.84 10.92
C PHE A 164 0.97 -0.75 10.96
N ALA A 165 1.21 0.33 11.70
CA ALA A 165 0.30 1.47 11.75
C ALA A 165 0.04 2.03 10.34
N ASP A 166 1.09 2.11 9.52
CA ASP A 166 1.03 2.59 8.14
C ASP A 166 0.29 1.61 7.21
N ALA A 167 0.60 0.31 7.30
CA ALA A 167 -0.11 -0.74 6.56
C ALA A 167 -1.63 -0.71 6.86
N ILE A 168 -1.99 -0.63 8.14
CA ILE A 168 -3.40 -0.62 8.60
C ILE A 168 -4.08 0.70 8.20
N SER A 169 -3.39 1.84 8.31
CA SER A 169 -3.94 3.13 7.87
C SER A 169 -4.24 3.15 6.37
N GLN A 170 -3.40 2.50 5.56
CA GLN A 170 -3.58 2.35 4.12
C GLN A 170 -4.49 1.17 3.72
N LEU A 171 -4.96 0.37 4.68
CA LEU A 171 -5.97 -0.66 4.44
C LEU A 171 -7.35 -0.01 4.31
N GLY A 172 -7.78 0.24 3.08
CA GLY A 172 -9.03 0.95 2.83
C GLY A 172 -9.50 0.84 1.39
N VAL A 173 -10.54 1.60 1.09
CA VAL A 173 -11.15 1.65 -0.24
C VAL A 173 -10.22 2.37 -1.20
N PHE A 174 -10.01 1.78 -2.38
CA PHE A 174 -9.31 2.45 -3.46
C PHE A 174 -9.99 2.20 -4.80
N THR A 175 -9.81 3.16 -5.71
CA THR A 175 -10.38 3.10 -7.07
C THR A 175 -9.25 2.81 -8.06
N PRO A 176 -9.14 1.59 -8.59
CA PRO A 176 -8.13 1.26 -9.58
C PRO A 176 -8.30 2.09 -10.86
N SER A 177 -7.21 2.69 -11.31
CA SER A 177 -7.04 3.32 -12.60
C SER A 177 -6.71 2.29 -13.68
N GLY A 178 -7.07 2.60 -14.93
CA GLY A 178 -6.76 1.74 -16.09
C GLY A 178 -7.73 0.56 -16.30
N LEU A 179 -8.92 0.60 -15.69
CA LEU A 179 -10.00 -0.35 -15.96
C LEU A 179 -11.09 0.26 -16.85
N THR A 180 -11.75 -0.58 -17.65
CA THR A 180 -12.86 -0.18 -18.53
C THR A 180 -14.15 0.11 -17.76
N LYS A 181 -14.30 -0.49 -16.58
CA LYS A 181 -15.40 -0.28 -15.65
C LYS A 181 -14.90 0.51 -14.44
N ASN A 182 -15.68 1.49 -13.98
CA ASN A 182 -15.41 2.14 -12.70
C ASN A 182 -15.76 1.16 -11.58
N ILE A 183 -14.74 0.63 -10.92
CA ILE A 183 -14.90 -0.18 -9.71
C ILE A 183 -14.16 0.50 -8.57
N PHE A 184 -14.64 0.32 -7.35
CA PHE A 184 -13.86 0.59 -6.15
C PHE A 184 -13.73 -0.70 -5.36
N CYS A 185 -12.51 -0.98 -4.91
CA CYS A 185 -12.15 -2.20 -4.21
C CYS A 185 -12.26 -1.94 -2.71
N VAL A 186 -13.01 -2.78 -2.02
CA VAL A 186 -13.31 -2.63 -0.60
C VAL A 186 -12.80 -3.89 0.13
N PRO A 187 -11.86 -3.76 1.07
CA PRO A 187 -11.47 -4.88 1.92
C PRO A 187 -12.58 -5.17 2.94
N VAL A 188 -12.82 -6.45 3.22
CA VAL A 188 -13.87 -6.90 4.14
C VAL A 188 -13.32 -7.93 5.10
N TYR A 189 -13.77 -7.85 6.34
CA TYR A 189 -13.48 -8.86 7.35
C TYR A 189 -14.23 -10.18 7.03
N PRO A 190 -13.65 -11.36 7.32
CA PRO A 190 -14.34 -12.63 7.14
C PRO A 190 -15.50 -12.81 8.13
N GLU A 191 -16.53 -13.54 7.69
CA GLU A 191 -17.67 -13.91 8.53
C GLU A 191 -17.27 -14.86 9.64
N GLY A 192 -17.96 -14.76 10.80
CA GLY A 192 -17.76 -15.69 11.91
C GLY A 192 -16.42 -15.56 12.63
N THR A 193 -15.71 -14.44 12.46
CA THR A 193 -14.45 -14.23 13.17
C THR A 193 -14.72 -13.81 14.61
N GLU A 194 -14.32 -14.64 15.54
CA GLU A 194 -14.42 -14.35 16.97
C GLU A 194 -13.36 -13.34 17.42
N ASN A 195 -13.67 -12.57 18.46
CA ASN A 195 -12.72 -11.71 19.18
C ASN A 195 -11.87 -10.78 18.30
N GLU A 196 -12.42 -10.26 17.19
CA GLU A 196 -11.69 -9.34 16.29
C GLU A 196 -10.42 -9.98 15.69
N GLY A 197 -10.35 -11.31 15.62
CA GLY A 197 -9.16 -12.05 15.15
C GLY A 197 -8.01 -12.10 16.16
N ARG A 198 -8.24 -11.68 17.41
CA ARG A 198 -7.30 -11.85 18.51
C ARG A 198 -7.19 -13.33 18.91
N SER A 199 -6.07 -13.69 19.54
CA SER A 199 -5.91 -15.01 20.18
C SER A 199 -6.51 -15.07 21.57
N SER A 200 -6.72 -13.90 22.20
CA SER A 200 -7.32 -13.78 23.52
C SER A 200 -8.73 -13.23 23.37
N GLU A 201 -9.67 -13.85 24.09
CA GLU A 201 -11.03 -13.35 24.24
C GLU A 201 -11.02 -11.99 24.93
N ILE A 202 -10.24 -11.88 26.00
CA ILE A 202 -10.15 -10.67 26.82
C ILE A 202 -9.03 -9.77 26.28
N TRP A 203 -9.36 -8.48 26.12
CA TRP A 203 -8.42 -7.44 25.71
C TRP A 203 -8.40 -6.31 26.72
N HIS A 204 -7.20 -6.00 27.21
CA HIS A 204 -6.94 -4.88 28.09
C HIS A 204 -5.92 -3.95 27.45
N ASN A 205 -6.32 -2.70 27.18
CA ASN A 205 -5.40 -1.68 26.65
C ASN A 205 -4.18 -1.50 27.57
N TYR A 206 -4.37 -1.64 28.87
CA TYR A 206 -3.31 -1.56 29.88
C TYR A 206 -2.15 -2.53 29.61
N ASP A 207 -2.43 -3.76 29.18
CA ASP A 207 -1.39 -4.75 28.91
C ASP A 207 -0.49 -4.29 27.75
N TYR A 208 -1.08 -3.65 26.74
CA TYR A 208 -0.34 -3.09 25.63
C TYR A 208 0.43 -1.82 26.03
N GLU A 209 -0.18 -0.93 26.81
CA GLU A 209 0.50 0.27 27.34
C GLU A 209 1.76 -0.08 28.13
N ASN A 210 1.77 -1.19 28.86
CA ASN A 210 2.95 -1.70 29.57
C ASN A 210 4.08 -2.18 28.65
N VAL A 211 3.76 -2.57 27.41
CA VAL A 211 4.72 -3.03 26.40
C VAL A 211 5.34 -1.88 25.62
N MET A 212 4.61 -0.76 25.45
CA MET A 212 5.06 0.39 24.65
C MET A 212 6.44 0.94 25.06
N PRO A 213 6.79 1.10 26.35
CA PRO A 213 8.12 1.54 26.75
C PRO A 213 9.23 0.63 26.23
N CYS A 214 9.02 -0.69 26.24
CA CYS A 214 10.00 -1.65 25.72
C CYS A 214 10.25 -1.42 24.22
N LEU A 215 9.19 -1.24 23.43
CA LEU A 215 9.32 -0.96 21.98
C LEU A 215 10.11 0.32 21.72
N ARG A 216 9.87 1.38 22.49
CA ARG A 216 10.60 2.64 22.37
C ARG A 216 12.07 2.48 22.74
N THR A 217 12.39 1.73 23.79
CA THR A 217 13.78 1.42 24.19
C THR A 217 14.51 0.62 23.10
N LEU A 218 13.81 -0.25 22.39
CA LEU A 218 14.34 -1.00 21.24
C LEU A 218 14.43 -0.16 19.94
N GLY A 219 14.13 1.14 20.00
CA GLY A 219 14.19 2.05 18.85
C GLY A 219 13.06 1.85 17.83
N ILE A 220 12.00 1.10 18.16
CA ILE A 220 10.86 0.90 17.29
C ILE A 220 9.98 2.16 17.33
N LYS A 221 9.84 2.80 16.16
CA LYS A 221 8.96 3.97 16.03
C LYS A 221 7.50 3.54 16.16
N LEU A 222 6.72 4.33 16.88
CA LEU A 222 5.29 4.11 17.08
C LEU A 222 4.50 5.22 16.40
N LYS A 223 3.29 4.90 15.94
CA LYS A 223 2.36 5.84 15.29
C LYS A 223 0.92 5.37 15.51
N SER A 224 -0.01 6.30 15.69
CA SER A 224 -1.44 5.98 15.71
C SER A 224 -1.96 5.60 14.32
N VAL A 225 -2.99 4.76 14.30
CA VAL A 225 -3.67 4.35 13.07
C VAL A 225 -4.76 5.36 12.74
N ASP A 226 -4.82 5.82 11.50
CA ASP A 226 -5.97 6.57 11.01
C ASP A 226 -7.11 5.59 10.70
N THR A 227 -7.96 5.34 11.69
CA THR A 227 -9.12 4.44 11.59
C THR A 227 -10.36 5.10 11.00
N LYS A 228 -10.35 6.43 10.84
CA LYS A 228 -11.50 7.20 10.32
C LYS A 228 -11.47 7.38 8.82
N SER A 229 -10.28 7.47 8.23
CA SER A 229 -10.16 7.54 6.78
C SER A 229 -10.65 6.23 6.14
N GLU A 230 -11.56 6.34 5.18
CA GLU A 230 -12.02 5.19 4.39
C GLU A 230 -11.08 4.89 3.21
N VAL A 231 -10.22 5.84 2.86
CA VAL A 231 -9.35 5.76 1.69
C VAL A 231 -8.11 4.94 2.03
N GLY A 232 -7.77 4.01 1.15
CA GLY A 232 -6.58 3.18 1.24
C GLY A 232 -5.76 3.16 -0.05
N SER A 233 -4.77 2.28 -0.08
CA SER A 233 -3.96 2.01 -1.27
C SER A 233 -4.10 0.55 -1.70
N ALA A 234 -3.55 0.21 -2.88
CA ALA A 234 -3.67 -1.12 -3.45
C ALA A 234 -2.73 -2.17 -2.81
N TRP A 235 -1.97 -1.83 -1.77
CA TRP A 235 -0.90 -2.67 -1.21
C TRP A 235 -1.40 -4.05 -0.76
N TRP A 236 -2.62 -4.17 -0.25
CA TRP A 236 -3.18 -5.44 0.24
C TRP A 236 -3.72 -6.34 -0.89
N THR A 237 -3.62 -5.89 -2.14
CA THR A 237 -4.13 -6.60 -3.33
C THR A 237 -3.07 -7.34 -4.13
N PHE A 238 -1.81 -7.29 -3.71
CA PHE A 238 -0.77 -8.09 -4.38
C PHE A 238 -1.09 -9.59 -4.25
N ARG A 239 -0.88 -10.31 -5.35
CA ARG A 239 -0.83 -11.76 -5.34
C ARG A 239 0.59 -12.19 -5.03
N HIS A 240 0.75 -13.03 -4.03
CA HIS A 240 2.03 -13.67 -3.72
C HIS A 240 2.15 -14.93 -4.55
N GLU A 241 3.16 -15.01 -5.41
CA GLU A 241 3.48 -16.25 -6.15
C GLU A 241 4.82 -16.78 -5.68
N HIS A 242 4.90 -18.08 -5.42
CA HIS A 242 6.14 -18.73 -5.07
C HIS A 242 6.69 -19.48 -6.28
N VAL A 243 7.84 -19.05 -6.78
CA VAL A 243 8.45 -19.51 -8.03
C VAL A 243 9.91 -19.86 -7.77
N TYR A 244 10.27 -21.14 -7.95
CA TYR A 244 11.65 -21.64 -7.81
C TYR A 244 12.38 -21.26 -6.51
N GLY A 245 11.66 -21.22 -5.37
CA GLY A 245 12.26 -20.89 -4.06
C GLY A 245 12.29 -19.39 -3.73
N HIS A 246 11.71 -18.56 -4.59
CA HIS A 246 11.57 -17.12 -4.38
C HIS A 246 10.12 -16.69 -4.40
N PHE A 247 9.85 -15.52 -3.81
CA PHE A 247 8.53 -14.89 -3.90
C PHE A 247 8.50 -13.76 -4.94
N ASP A 248 7.39 -13.69 -5.66
CA ASP A 248 7.07 -12.61 -6.59
C ASP A 248 5.82 -11.86 -6.09
N LEU A 249 5.84 -10.54 -6.18
CA LEU A 249 4.66 -9.69 -5.96
C LEU A 249 4.00 -9.39 -7.30
N ARG A 250 2.94 -10.15 -7.62
CA ARG A 250 2.13 -9.93 -8.82
C ARG A 250 1.05 -8.89 -8.60
N CYS A 251 0.94 -7.97 -9.56
CA CYS A 251 -0.12 -6.98 -9.60
C CYS A 251 -1.41 -7.59 -10.14
N ILE A 252 -2.54 -7.36 -9.45
CA ILE A 252 -3.87 -7.71 -9.99
C ILE A 252 -4.51 -6.54 -10.77
N PHE A 253 -4.05 -5.32 -10.52
CA PHE A 253 -4.42 -4.13 -11.28
C PHE A 253 -3.23 -3.61 -12.10
N SER A 254 -3.49 -2.65 -12.98
CA SER A 254 -2.41 -2.00 -13.74
C SER A 254 -1.33 -1.46 -12.79
N PRO A 255 -0.03 -1.59 -13.12
CA PRO A 255 1.08 -1.14 -12.26
C PRO A 255 0.99 0.31 -11.80
N VAL A 256 0.25 1.17 -12.50
CA VAL A 256 -0.01 2.57 -12.12
C VAL A 256 -0.74 2.72 -10.76
N ASN A 257 -1.36 1.65 -10.27
CA ASN A 257 -2.08 1.63 -8.98
C ASN A 257 -1.18 1.30 -7.80
N TYR A 258 0.08 0.93 -8.04
CA TYR A 258 1.02 0.46 -7.02
C TYR A 258 2.22 1.41 -6.94
N SER A 259 2.32 2.13 -5.83
CA SER A 259 3.50 2.92 -5.51
C SER A 259 4.65 2.04 -4.99
N ASP A 260 5.87 2.56 -4.99
CA ASP A 260 7.02 1.85 -4.39
C ASP A 260 6.76 1.57 -2.89
N HIS A 261 6.12 2.51 -2.21
CA HIS A 261 5.72 2.35 -0.82
C HIS A 261 4.69 1.22 -0.63
N ALA A 262 3.67 1.11 -1.49
CA ALA A 262 2.71 0.00 -1.46
C ALA A 262 3.40 -1.35 -1.69
N CYS A 263 4.41 -1.39 -2.57
CA CYS A 263 5.21 -2.59 -2.79
C CYS A 263 6.01 -2.97 -1.54
N LEU A 264 6.58 -1.99 -0.83
CA LEU A 264 7.33 -2.23 0.41
C LEU A 264 6.42 -2.73 1.53
N LEU A 265 5.23 -2.13 1.70
CA LEU A 265 4.21 -2.62 2.64
C LEU A 265 3.81 -4.06 2.33
N ALA A 266 3.53 -4.38 1.07
CA ALA A 266 3.19 -5.75 0.69
C ALA A 266 4.33 -6.74 0.93
N SER A 267 5.58 -6.30 0.71
CA SER A 267 6.78 -7.13 0.92
C SER A 267 6.95 -7.56 2.38
N MET A 268 6.49 -6.73 3.32
CA MET A 268 6.48 -7.05 4.75
C MET A 268 5.60 -8.27 5.06
N PHE A 269 4.52 -8.47 4.31
CA PHE A 269 3.55 -9.55 4.53
C PHE A 269 3.73 -10.76 3.60
N ILE A 270 4.90 -10.90 2.98
CA ILE A 270 5.25 -12.08 2.19
C ILE A 270 5.22 -13.32 3.10
N PRO A 271 4.76 -14.47 2.59
CA PRO A 271 4.78 -15.70 3.35
C PRO A 271 6.16 -16.11 3.87
N HIS A 272 6.22 -16.55 5.12
CA HIS A 272 7.44 -17.12 5.72
C HIS A 272 7.51 -18.65 5.59
N GLU A 273 6.35 -19.30 5.41
CA GLU A 273 6.26 -20.72 5.07
C GLU A 273 5.96 -20.88 3.59
N ASN A 274 6.38 -22.01 3.02
CA ASN A 274 6.28 -22.35 1.60
C ASN A 274 4.83 -22.76 1.26
N PRO A 275 3.99 -21.86 0.73
CA PRO A 275 2.55 -22.09 0.65
C PRO A 275 2.12 -22.45 -0.77
N ASP A 276 0.99 -23.16 -0.89
CA ASP A 276 0.29 -23.29 -2.17
C ASP A 276 -0.02 -21.89 -2.73
N ASN A 277 0.29 -21.66 -4.02
CA ASN A 277 0.40 -20.34 -4.65
C ASN A 277 -0.68 -19.31 -4.22
N ASP A 278 -1.98 -19.63 -4.30
CA ASP A 278 -3.07 -18.67 -4.00
C ASP A 278 -3.49 -18.63 -2.52
N ALA A 279 -3.18 -19.65 -1.72
CA ALA A 279 -3.54 -19.67 -0.29
C ALA A 279 -2.74 -18.66 0.54
N SER A 280 -1.66 -18.15 -0.05
CA SER A 280 -0.62 -17.33 0.57
C SER A 280 -0.89 -15.82 0.54
N SER A 281 -1.88 -15.39 -0.24
CA SER A 281 -2.22 -13.98 -0.42
C SER A 281 -3.12 -13.49 0.72
N LEU A 282 -3.05 -12.20 1.05
CA LEU A 282 -3.79 -11.62 2.18
C LEU A 282 -5.30 -11.52 1.95
N ILE A 283 -5.76 -11.68 0.70
CA ILE A 283 -7.17 -11.68 0.34
C ILE A 283 -7.57 -12.93 -0.42
N VAL A 284 -8.86 -13.24 -0.36
CA VAL A 284 -9.50 -14.21 -1.24
C VAL A 284 -9.80 -13.54 -2.58
N PHE A 285 -9.12 -13.99 -3.63
CA PHE A 285 -9.40 -13.57 -5.01
C PHE A 285 -10.63 -14.30 -5.56
N HIS A 286 -11.36 -13.65 -6.47
CA HIS A 286 -12.50 -14.23 -7.17
C HIS A 286 -12.08 -14.63 -8.58
N ASN A 287 -12.71 -15.67 -9.15
CA ASN A 287 -12.38 -16.17 -10.50
C ASN A 287 -12.57 -15.14 -11.64
N ASP A 288 -13.32 -14.07 -11.38
CA ASP A 288 -13.55 -12.95 -12.32
C ASP A 288 -12.49 -11.83 -12.21
N ASP A 289 -11.38 -12.08 -11.50
CA ASP A 289 -10.30 -11.11 -11.36
C ASP A 289 -9.49 -10.97 -12.66
N VAL A 290 -9.24 -9.71 -13.00
CA VAL A 290 -8.69 -9.13 -14.23
C VAL A 290 -7.37 -9.81 -14.66
N PRO A 291 -6.94 -9.75 -15.95
CA PRO A 291 -5.65 -10.27 -16.39
C PRO A 291 -4.50 -9.95 -15.43
N ASN A 292 -3.72 -10.98 -15.08
CA ASN A 292 -2.51 -10.85 -14.27
C ASN A 292 -1.56 -9.84 -14.91
N TYR A 293 -1.34 -8.72 -14.24
CA TYR A 293 -0.36 -7.72 -14.63
C TYR A 293 1.05 -8.20 -14.23
N PRO A 294 2.12 -7.64 -14.85
CA PRO A 294 3.48 -8.05 -14.51
C PRO A 294 3.79 -7.82 -13.03
N CYS A 295 4.74 -8.60 -12.51
CA CYS A 295 5.24 -8.45 -11.15
C CYS A 295 5.88 -7.07 -10.96
N ARG A 296 5.61 -6.43 -9.81
CA ARG A 296 6.29 -5.18 -9.43
C ARG A 296 7.63 -5.44 -8.76
N LEU A 297 7.74 -6.60 -8.10
CA LEU A 297 8.95 -7.09 -7.47
C LEU A 297 9.04 -8.60 -7.73
N ARG A 298 10.25 -9.07 -8.08
CA ARG A 298 10.53 -10.46 -8.44
C ARG A 298 11.70 -11.00 -7.64
N GLU A 299 11.77 -12.32 -7.53
CA GLU A 299 12.90 -13.03 -6.95
C GLU A 299 13.22 -12.57 -5.53
N ILE A 300 12.17 -12.28 -4.75
CA ILE A 300 12.31 -11.74 -3.41
C ILE A 300 12.95 -12.83 -2.53
N PRO A 301 14.08 -12.53 -1.88
CA PRO A 301 14.78 -13.51 -1.08
C PRO A 301 14.01 -13.81 0.22
N PRO A 302 14.22 -15.00 0.83
CA PRO A 302 13.75 -15.28 2.18
C PRO A 302 14.22 -14.21 3.17
N GLY A 303 13.38 -13.89 4.17
CA GLY A 303 13.70 -12.91 5.21
C GLY A 303 13.53 -11.44 4.80
N PHE A 304 13.18 -11.16 3.54
CA PHE A 304 12.96 -9.79 3.05
C PHE A 304 11.85 -9.04 3.81
N GLN A 305 10.95 -9.76 4.48
CA GLN A 305 9.93 -9.18 5.36
C GLN A 305 10.54 -8.28 6.45
N LEU A 306 11.64 -8.73 7.06
CA LEU A 306 12.32 -8.01 8.15
C LEU A 306 13.05 -6.78 7.62
N ARG A 307 13.65 -6.89 6.42
CA ARG A 307 14.27 -5.77 5.72
C ARG A 307 13.24 -4.70 5.37
N ALA A 308 12.07 -5.12 4.86
CA ALA A 308 10.97 -4.21 4.57
C ALA A 308 10.46 -3.52 5.84
N PHE A 309 10.33 -4.26 6.94
CA PHE A 309 9.93 -3.72 8.25
C PHE A 309 10.95 -2.71 8.78
N SER A 310 12.24 -3.03 8.79
CA SER A 310 13.32 -2.11 9.22
C SER A 310 13.36 -0.84 8.36
N ALA A 311 13.25 -0.99 7.02
CA ALA A 311 13.24 0.15 6.11
C ALA A 311 12.05 1.09 6.37
N LEU A 312 10.87 0.54 6.67
CA LEU A 312 9.67 1.32 7.03
C LEU A 312 9.77 1.95 8.44
N CYS A 313 10.55 1.38 9.35
CA CYS A 313 10.94 2.03 10.61
C CYS A 313 11.94 3.19 10.39
N HIS A 314 12.44 3.38 9.17
CA HIS A 314 13.59 4.21 8.84
C HIS A 314 14.85 3.80 9.64
N GLY A 315 15.06 2.48 9.81
CA GLY A 315 16.29 1.95 10.38
C GLY A 315 17.51 2.33 9.53
N PRO A 316 18.72 2.38 10.12
CA PRO A 316 19.97 2.58 9.40
C PRO A 316 20.17 1.50 8.32
N ARG A 317 20.92 1.82 7.26
CA ARG A 317 21.04 0.97 6.05
C ARG A 317 21.63 -0.42 6.37
N GLU A 318 22.42 -0.50 7.44
CA GLU A 318 23.04 -1.70 7.97
C GLU A 318 22.00 -2.75 8.40
N GLU A 319 20.86 -2.33 8.95
CA GLU A 319 19.76 -3.23 9.34
C GLU A 319 19.00 -3.80 8.12
N TRP A 320 19.23 -3.24 6.93
CA TRP A 320 18.59 -3.70 5.69
C TRP A 320 19.39 -4.83 5.02
N LEU A 321 20.60 -5.11 5.50
CA LEU A 321 21.51 -6.10 4.93
C LEU A 321 21.45 -7.47 5.64
N ILE A 322 20.72 -7.56 6.76
CA ILE A 322 20.45 -8.81 7.50
C ILE A 322 19.51 -9.68 6.67
#